data_AF-A0A2N2FGV0-F1
#
_entry.id   AF-A0A2N2FGV0-F1
#
_cell.length_a   1.000
_cell.length_b   1.000
_cell.length_c   1.000
_cell.angle_alpha   90.00
_cell.angle_beta   90.00
_cell.angle_gamma   90.00
#
_symmetry.space_group_name_H-M   'P 1'
#
loop_
_entity.id
_entity.type
_entity.pdbx_description
1 polymer ?
#
loop_
_entity_poly.entity_id
_entity_poly.type
_entity_poly.pdbx_seq_one_letter_code
_entity_poly.pdbx_strand_id
1 'polypeptide(L)' 'MRLKLNLACLCLAACLLGGCLPKSKPWTHPSEPDPRKEDKLYEEDLKFCEDKIGPQPQGDAREPVMADCLKRLGWKPKD' A
#
# COMPACT_ATOMS: atom_id res chain seq x y z
N MET A 1 23.32 -33.35 -39.75
CA MET A 1 22.48 -32.15 -39.98
C MET A 1 21.45 -32.08 -38.86
N ARG A 2 21.66 -31.22 -37.87
CA ARG A 2 20.82 -31.11 -36.65
C ARG A 2 20.28 -29.69 -36.51
N LEU A 3 19.02 -29.64 -36.07
CA LEU A 3 18.08 -28.52 -36.05
C LEU A 3 18.70 -27.18 -35.60
N LYS A 4 18.48 -26.14 -36.41
CA LYS A 4 18.47 -24.74 -35.95
C LYS A 4 17.16 -24.52 -35.21
N LEU A 5 17.13 -24.80 -33.91
CA LEU A 5 16.00 -24.42 -33.06
C LEU A 5 16.20 -22.94 -32.69
N ASN A 6 15.36 -22.09 -33.24
CA ASN A 6 15.38 -20.65 -33.07
C ASN A 6 15.32 -20.29 -31.58
N LEU A 7 16.41 -19.73 -31.08
CA LEU A 7 16.61 -19.18 -29.74
C LEU A 7 15.83 -17.85 -29.59
N ALA A 8 14.56 -17.82 -29.99
CA ALA A 8 13.73 -16.61 -30.03
C ALA A 8 12.49 -16.68 -29.13
N CYS A 9 12.26 -17.81 -28.44
CA CYS A 9 11.08 -17.99 -27.57
C CYS A 9 11.38 -17.99 -26.06
N LEU A 10 12.62 -17.74 -25.62
CA LEU A 10 12.97 -17.78 -24.19
C LEU A 10 12.94 -16.43 -23.46
N CYS A 11 12.44 -15.35 -24.09
CA CYS A 11 12.43 -14.01 -23.49
C CYS A 11 11.06 -13.49 -23.02
N LEU A 12 9.97 -14.26 -23.12
CA LEU A 12 8.62 -13.74 -22.83
C LEU A 12 7.98 -14.16 -21.50
N ALA A 13 8.70 -14.84 -20.61
CA ALA A 13 8.16 -15.29 -19.32
C ALA A 13 8.70 -14.54 -18.08
N ALA A 14 9.46 -13.45 -18.27
CA ALA A 14 10.04 -12.68 -17.16
C ALA A 14 9.25 -11.41 -16.77
N CYS A 15 8.18 -11.06 -17.49
CA CYS A 15 7.41 -9.83 -17.23
C CYS A 15 6.22 -10.01 -16.26
N LEU A 16 5.96 -11.21 -15.74
CA LEU A 16 4.85 -11.44 -14.79
C LEU A 16 5.24 -11.33 -13.30
N LEU A 17 6.50 -11.00 -12.99
CA LEU A 17 6.95 -10.71 -11.62
C LEU A 17 7.17 -9.20 -11.39
N GLY A 18 6.95 -8.36 -12.40
CA GLY A 18 7.03 -6.91 -12.29
C GLY A 18 5.74 -6.33 -11.75
N GLY A 19 5.62 -6.20 -10.44
CA GLY A 19 4.68 -5.22 -9.86
C GLY A 19 3.70 -5.75 -8.82
N CYS A 20 4.18 -6.41 -7.77
CA CYS A 20 3.53 -6.29 -6.46
C CYS A 20 4.52 -5.65 -5.48
N LEU A 21 5.11 -4.51 -5.88
CA LEU A 21 5.57 -3.58 -4.87
C LEU A 21 4.29 -3.16 -4.13
N PRO A 22 4.17 -3.39 -2.80
CA PRO A 22 2.99 -2.94 -2.08
C PRO A 22 2.81 -1.47 -2.41
N LYS A 23 1.61 -1.09 -2.89
CA LYS A 23 1.25 0.32 -3.13
C LYS A 23 1.85 1.09 -1.96
N SER A 24 2.83 1.95 -2.25
CA SER A 24 3.46 2.73 -1.20
C SER A 24 2.33 3.40 -0.44
N LYS A 25 2.25 3.16 0.87
CA LYS A 25 1.13 3.62 1.70
C LYS A 25 0.87 5.10 1.35
N PRO A 26 -0.37 5.49 0.98
CA PRO A 26 -0.66 6.83 0.46
C PRO A 26 -0.57 7.93 1.53
N TRP A 27 -0.14 7.58 2.75
CA TRP A 27 -0.11 8.45 3.91
C TRP A 27 1.24 8.36 4.62
N THR A 28 1.68 9.48 5.16
CA THR A 28 2.84 9.64 6.03
C THR A 28 2.35 9.87 7.46
N HIS A 29 2.78 9.01 8.39
CA HIS A 29 2.51 9.16 9.83
C HIS A 29 3.21 10.42 10.37
N PRO A 30 2.63 11.13 11.36
CA PRO A 30 3.35 12.16 12.11
C PRO A 30 4.69 11.63 12.61
N SER A 31 5.78 12.39 12.44
CA SER A 31 7.11 11.91 12.84
C SER A 31 7.15 11.63 14.34
N GLU A 32 7.36 10.36 14.69
CA GLU A 32 7.62 9.89 16.05
C GLU A 32 9.11 9.48 16.15
N PRO A 33 9.90 10.07 17.06
CA PRO A 33 11.34 9.81 17.13
C PRO A 33 11.74 8.37 17.45
N ASP A 34 10.88 7.62 18.13
CA ASP A 34 11.12 6.21 18.47
C ASP A 34 10.41 5.30 17.45
N PRO A 35 11.16 4.55 16.61
CA PRO A 35 10.57 3.70 15.57
C PRO A 35 9.55 2.68 16.11
N ARG A 36 9.76 2.17 17.33
CA ARG A 36 8.81 1.21 17.94
C ARG A 36 7.50 1.86 18.35
N LYS A 37 7.55 3.15 18.71
CA LYS A 37 6.34 3.91 19.00
C LYS A 37 5.64 4.33 17.71
N GLU A 38 6.39 4.69 16.68
CA GLU A 38 5.85 5.00 15.36
C GLU A 38 5.05 3.82 14.80
N ASP A 39 5.62 2.61 14.81
CA ASP A 39 4.93 1.40 14.36
C ASP A 39 3.64 1.13 15.15
N LYS A 40 3.71 1.30 16.47
CA LYS A 40 2.55 1.11 17.34
C LYS A 40 1.45 2.14 17.06
N LEU A 41 1.81 3.42 16.94
CA LEU A 41 0.86 4.49 16.62
C LEU A 41 0.25 4.30 15.24
N TYR A 42 1.03 3.85 14.27
CA TYR A 42 0.54 3.49 12.94
C TYR A 42 -0.57 2.43 13.03
N GLU A 43 -0.36 1.36 13.79
CA GLU A 43 -1.36 0.29 13.99
C GLU A 43 -2.61 0.78 14.74
N GLU A 44 -2.42 1.57 15.81
CA GLU A 44 -3.50 2.11 16.64
C GLU A 44 -4.39 3.08 15.86
N ASP A 45 -3.79 4.03 15.13
CA ASP A 45 -4.50 5.02 14.32
C ASP A 45 -5.29 4.37 13.18
N LEU A 46 -4.69 3.40 12.48
CA LEU A 46 -5.38 2.66 11.43
C LEU A 46 -6.57 1.90 12.00
N LYS A 47 -6.37 1.15 13.09
CA LYS A 47 -7.45 0.40 13.73
C LYS A 47 -8.57 1.33 14.18
N PHE A 48 -8.23 2.44 14.80
CA PHE A 48 -9.21 3.45 15.22
C PHE A 48 -10.03 3.94 14.03
N CYS A 49 -9.38 4.29 12.91
CA CYS A 49 -10.10 4.74 11.71
C CYS A 49 -10.94 3.62 11.08
N GLU A 50 -10.45 2.38 11.03
CA GLU A 50 -11.22 1.23 10.55
C GLU A 50 -12.48 0.99 11.39
N ASP A 51 -12.37 1.04 12.71
CA ASP A 51 -13.48 0.90 13.66
C ASP A 51 -14.51 2.04 13.48
N LYS A 52 -14.06 3.26 13.22
CA LYS A 52 -14.93 4.42 12.97
C LYS A 52 -15.70 4.33 11.67
N ILE A 53 -15.05 3.85 10.61
CA ILE A 53 -15.66 3.69 9.30
C ILE A 53 -16.63 2.51 9.30
N GLY A 54 -16.35 1.48 10.10
CA GLY A 54 -17.15 0.27 10.21
C GLY A 54 -17.04 -0.61 8.94
N PRO A 55 -18.03 -1.50 8.71
CA PRO A 55 -17.97 -2.53 7.68
C PRO A 55 -18.19 -2.01 6.24
N GLN A 56 -17.90 -0.74 5.97
CA GLN A 56 -18.03 -0.20 4.62
C GLN A 56 -17.16 -0.97 3.63
N PRO A 57 -17.70 -1.35 2.46
CA PRO A 57 -16.95 -2.07 1.45
C PRO A 57 -15.74 -1.24 1.01
N GLN A 58 -14.62 -1.92 0.75
CA GLN A 58 -13.43 -1.28 0.18
C GLN A 58 -13.78 -0.66 -1.18
N GLY A 59 -13.32 0.57 -1.44
CA GLY A 59 -13.59 1.29 -2.68
C GLY A 59 -13.76 2.80 -2.48
N ASP A 60 -14.23 3.48 -3.55
CA ASP A 60 -14.25 4.94 -3.70
C ASP A 60 -14.98 5.71 -2.58
N ALA A 61 -15.92 5.08 -1.88
CA ALA A 61 -16.60 5.69 -0.75
C ALA A 61 -15.84 5.55 0.58
N ARG A 62 -15.04 4.49 0.72
CA ARG A 62 -14.28 4.19 1.94
C ARG A 62 -12.98 4.96 2.02
N GLU A 63 -12.26 5.07 0.89
CA GLU A 63 -11.00 5.81 0.80
C GLU A 63 -11.09 7.27 1.28
N PRO A 64 -12.10 8.09 0.89
CA PRO A 64 -12.21 9.46 1.38
C PRO A 64 -12.54 9.53 2.88
N VAL A 65 -13.32 8.59 3.42
CA VAL A 65 -13.63 8.58 4.86
C VAL A 65 -12.40 8.17 5.68
N MET A 66 -11.61 7.22 5.17
CA MET A 66 -10.31 6.87 5.75
C MET A 66 -9.35 8.06 5.68
N ALA A 67 -9.27 8.72 4.53
CA ALA A 67 -8.45 9.91 4.33
C ALA A 67 -8.79 11.02 5.33
N ASP A 68 -10.08 11.31 5.52
CA ASP A 68 -10.53 12.32 6.46
C ASP A 68 -10.23 11.95 7.91
N CYS A 69 -10.34 10.66 8.27
CA CYS A 69 -9.96 10.19 9.59
C CYS A 69 -8.47 10.36 9.85
N LEU A 70 -7.61 9.90 8.95
CA LEU A 70 -6.15 9.99 9.09
C LEU A 70 -5.67 11.46 9.12
N LYS A 71 -6.27 12.34 8.32
CA LYS A 71 -6.00 13.79 8.40
C LYS A 71 -6.30 14.37 9.78
N ARG A 72 -7.38 13.96 10.44
CA ARG A 72 -7.72 14.41 11.80
C ARG A 72 -6.71 13.93 12.85
N LEU A 73 -6.06 12.79 12.59
CA LEU A 73 -4.96 12.26 13.40
C LEU A 73 -3.60 12.91 13.06
N GLY A 74 -3.57 13.86 12.12
CA GLY A 74 -2.36 14.60 11.75
C GLY A 74 -1.51 13.93 10.68
N TRP A 75 -1.97 12.81 10.10
CA TRP A 75 -1.29 12.18 8.98
C TRP A 75 -1.36 13.07 7.74
N LYS A 76 -0.34 12.97 6.89
CA LYS A 76 -0.26 13.74 5.64
C LYS A 76 -0.38 12.80 4.45
N PRO A 77 -1.06 13.20 3.36
CA PRO A 77 -0.93 12.50 2.09
C PRO A 77 0.54 12.45 1.69
N LYS A 78 0.96 11.32 1.11
CA LYS A 78 2.28 11.23 0.49
C LYS A 78 2.21 11.97 -0.85
N ASP A 79 3.10 12.95 -1.06
CA ASP A 79 3.22 13.72 -2.30
C ASP A 79 3.51 12.82 -3.52
#